data_AF-A0A540LGS8-F1
#
_entry.id   AF-A0A540LGS8-F1
#
_cell.length_a   1.000
_cell.length_b   1.000
_cell.length_c   1.000
_cell.angle_alpha   90.00
_cell.angle_beta   90.00
_cell.angle_gamma   90.00
#
_symmetry.space_group_name_H-M   'P 1'
#
loop_
_entity.id
_entity.type
_entity.pdbx_description
1 polymer ?
#
loop_
_entity_poly.entity_id
_entity_poly.type
_entity_poly.pdbx_seq_one_letter_code
_entity_poly.pdbx_strand_id
1 'polypeptide(L)'
;MFNRIVLLANRAVMHNRPLHLLKQRLNFVGHRILNCVNLLEFAIDVIESLEGTQTSKAFHNQCFRPLEQRFVCSNNLQKKLLVYQNSRPREVVILGQRFCSNIFRTKQLLVTRVIQALLAGFVLGSIFFNVGREKESIAQQTQTGFFAFNLTFLLSSTIEGLPIFLQERRILMIETSRGAYKVSSYVIANTLIFLPFLLMVCFLFTTPVYWLVRLRRDIDGFLYFSLVVWMVLMMSNSIVACFSALVPNFIMGSSLISRLVGAFFLFSSYFISKDKLPRYWIFMHYLSLFKYPFECFMINEYGGE
;
A
#
# COMPACT_ATOMS: atom_id res chain seq x y z
N MET A 1 -16.36 21.42 32.65
CA MET A 1 -15.63 20.62 31.65
C MET A 1 -16.53 19.89 30.67
N PHE A 2 -17.67 19.29 31.06
CA PHE A 2 -18.55 18.58 30.12
C PHE A 2 -19.94 19.23 30.02
N ASN A 3 -20.32 19.66 28.81
CA ASN A 3 -21.65 20.25 28.57
C ASN A 3 -22.75 19.18 28.45
N ARG A 4 -22.39 17.95 28.08
CA ARG A 4 -23.33 16.84 27.87
C ARG A 4 -22.60 15.52 28.04
N ILE A 5 -23.24 14.58 28.74
CA ILE A 5 -22.71 13.25 28.97
C ILE A 5 -23.66 12.24 28.35
N VAL A 6 -23.08 11.30 27.60
CA VAL A 6 -23.80 10.18 27.01
C VAL A 6 -23.27 8.90 27.64
N LEU A 7 -24.14 8.19 28.36
CA LEU A 7 -23.84 6.87 28.92
C LEU A 7 -24.48 5.81 28.03
N LEU A 8 -23.67 4.85 27.58
CA LEU A 8 -24.06 3.76 26.70
C LEU A 8 -23.80 2.45 27.43
N ALA A 9 -24.79 1.56 27.49
CA ALA A 9 -24.65 0.20 28.00
C ALA A 9 -25.48 -0.74 27.11
N ASN A 10 -24.99 -1.96 26.84
CA ASN A 10 -25.69 -2.95 25.99
C ASN A 10 -26.25 -2.39 24.67
N ARG A 11 -25.47 -1.53 23.99
CA ARG A 11 -25.88 -0.85 22.74
C ARG A 11 -27.09 0.10 22.87
N ALA A 12 -27.56 0.38 24.08
CA ALA A 12 -28.63 1.34 24.39
C ALA A 12 -28.08 2.64 25.00
N VAL A 13 -28.77 3.75 24.75
CA VAL A 13 -28.46 5.06 25.36
C VAL A 13 -29.12 5.12 26.72
N MET A 14 -28.31 4.94 27.77
CA MET A 14 -28.79 5.01 29.14
C MET A 14 -29.05 6.44 29.56
N HIS A 15 -28.13 7.38 29.30
CA HIS A 15 -28.29 8.79 29.68
C HIS A 15 -27.76 9.70 28.58
N ASN A 16 -28.37 10.88 28.38
CA ASN A 16 -27.97 11.82 27.34
C ASN A 16 -28.27 13.28 27.74
N ARG A 17 -27.74 13.73 28.87
CA ARG A 17 -28.00 15.05 29.48
C ARG A 17 -26.76 15.58 30.23
N PRO A 18 -26.77 16.84 30.71
CA PRO A 18 -25.70 17.39 31.54
C PRO A 18 -25.55 16.68 32.90
N LEU A 19 -24.37 16.80 33.50
CA LEU A 19 -23.96 16.10 34.74
C LEU A 19 -24.93 16.29 35.93
N HIS A 20 -25.56 17.46 36.06
CA HIS A 20 -26.50 17.72 37.17
C HIS A 20 -27.76 16.84 37.09
N LEU A 21 -28.24 16.54 35.88
CA LEU A 21 -29.40 15.66 35.68
C LEU A 21 -29.05 14.19 35.87
N LEU A 22 -27.78 13.81 35.65
CA LEU A 22 -27.29 12.48 35.96
C LEU A 22 -27.35 12.23 37.49
N LYS A 23 -26.90 13.20 38.28
CA LYS A 23 -26.98 13.14 39.76
C LYS A 23 -28.42 12.99 40.25
N GLN A 24 -29.34 13.79 39.72
CA GLN A 24 -30.76 13.70 40.08
C GLN A 24 -31.38 12.35 39.71
N ARG A 25 -31.00 11.78 38.57
CA ARG A 25 -31.50 10.48 38.14
C ARG A 25 -30.98 9.33 38.98
N LEU A 26 -29.70 9.35 39.35
CA LEU A 26 -29.11 8.35 40.25
C LEU A 26 -29.78 8.40 41.63
N ASN A 27 -30.03 9.61 42.15
CA ASN A 27 -30.78 9.80 43.39
C ASN A 27 -32.23 9.26 43.28
N PHE A 28 -32.90 9.46 42.14
CA PHE A 28 -34.26 8.95 41.90
C PHE A 28 -34.32 7.41 41.85
N VAL A 29 -33.25 6.77 41.38
CA VAL A 29 -33.11 5.30 41.33
C VAL A 29 -32.76 4.73 42.72
N GLY A 30 -32.58 5.59 43.73
CA GLY A 30 -32.34 5.19 45.13
C GLY A 30 -30.87 5.14 45.53
N HIS A 31 -29.96 5.54 44.65
CA HIS A 31 -28.52 5.57 44.95
C HIS A 31 -28.13 6.85 45.67
N ARG A 32 -27.58 6.74 46.88
CA ARG A 32 -27.02 7.88 47.62
C ARG A 32 -25.55 8.06 47.24
N ILE A 33 -25.27 9.13 46.52
CA ILE A 33 -23.90 9.44 46.09
C ILE A 33 -23.14 10.03 47.28
N LEU A 34 -22.08 9.36 47.75
CA LEU A 34 -21.16 9.91 48.74
C LEU A 34 -20.39 11.11 48.15
N ASN A 35 -20.20 12.16 48.95
CA ASN A 35 -19.55 13.41 48.50
C ASN A 35 -18.08 13.24 48.07
N CYS A 36 -17.42 12.13 48.43
CA CYS A 36 -16.01 11.87 48.11
C CYS A 36 -15.82 11.02 46.84
N VAL A 37 -16.89 10.57 46.17
CA VAL A 37 -16.80 9.67 45.01
C VAL A 37 -17.04 10.45 43.71
N ASN A 38 -16.23 10.17 42.70
CA ASN A 38 -16.44 10.72 41.36
C ASN A 38 -17.76 10.22 40.78
N LEU A 39 -18.66 11.16 40.50
CA LEU A 39 -20.03 10.85 40.05
C LEU A 39 -20.07 10.07 38.73
N LEU A 40 -19.10 10.28 37.84
CA LEU A 40 -19.06 9.58 36.56
C LEU A 40 -18.63 8.12 36.73
N GLU A 41 -17.64 7.89 37.60
CA GLU A 41 -17.14 6.55 37.95
C GLU A 41 -18.25 5.73 38.62
N PHE A 42 -18.92 6.32 39.61
CA PHE A 42 -20.09 5.71 40.24
C PHE A 42 -21.23 5.42 39.25
N ALA A 43 -21.47 6.30 38.28
CA ALA A 43 -22.50 6.09 37.26
C ALA A 43 -22.16 4.93 36.29
N ILE A 44 -20.88 4.63 36.09
CA ILE A 44 -20.41 3.51 35.27
C ILE A 44 -20.58 2.19 36.04
N ASP A 45 -20.24 2.16 37.33
CA ASP A 45 -20.39 0.96 38.17
C ASP A 45 -21.86 0.55 38.34
N VAL A 46 -22.76 1.54 38.38
CA VAL A 46 -24.18 1.35 38.67
C VAL A 46 -25.03 1.24 37.38
N ILE A 47 -24.37 1.18 36.21
CA ILE A 47 -25.02 1.26 34.90
C ILE A 47 -26.03 0.14 34.63
N GLU A 48 -25.81 -1.06 35.14
CA GLU A 48 -26.74 -2.20 35.00
C GLU A 48 -28.02 -2.00 35.81
N SER A 49 -27.95 -1.36 36.98
CA SER A 49 -29.16 -1.07 37.78
C SER A 49 -30.06 -0.01 37.12
N LEU A 50 -29.47 0.85 36.28
CA LEU A 50 -30.17 1.84 35.47
C LEU A 50 -30.89 1.20 34.26
N GLU A 51 -30.51 -0.03 33.87
CA GLU A 51 -31.15 -0.80 32.80
C GLU A 51 -32.50 -1.37 33.26
N GLY A 52 -32.58 -1.84 34.51
CA GLY A 52 -33.81 -2.42 35.09
C GLY A 52 -35.00 -1.46 35.23
N THR A 53 -34.77 -0.14 35.17
CA THR A 53 -35.84 0.87 35.26
C THR A 53 -36.46 1.24 33.90
N GLN A 54 -36.01 0.66 32.79
CA GLN A 54 -36.54 0.94 31.44
C GLN A 54 -37.97 0.42 31.19
N THR A 55 -38.55 -0.39 32.08
CA THR A 55 -39.91 -0.96 31.93
C THR A 55 -41.05 -0.06 32.39
N SER A 56 -40.80 1.15 32.93
CA SER A 56 -41.89 2.09 33.24
C SER A 56 -42.09 3.10 32.11
N LYS A 57 -43.06 2.80 31.24
CA LYS A 57 -43.46 3.50 30.01
C LYS A 57 -43.81 4.99 30.16
N ALA A 58 -43.75 5.58 31.35
CA ALA A 58 -44.11 6.98 31.60
C ALA A 58 -42.99 7.99 31.22
N PHE A 59 -41.71 7.63 31.34
CA PHE A 59 -40.60 8.55 31.01
C PHE A 59 -40.21 8.56 29.53
N HIS A 60 -40.69 7.56 28.77
CA HIS A 60 -40.33 7.36 27.36
C HIS A 60 -40.99 8.37 26.42
N ASN A 61 -42.17 8.89 26.77
CA ASN A 61 -42.99 9.71 25.85
C ASN A 61 -42.58 11.19 25.76
N GLN A 62 -41.85 11.74 26.73
CA GLN A 62 -41.43 13.15 26.68
C GLN A 62 -40.00 13.37 26.16
N CYS A 63 -39.13 12.35 26.16
CA CYS A 63 -37.69 12.59 26.01
C CYS A 63 -37.05 12.06 24.72
N PHE A 64 -37.71 11.17 23.97
CA PHE A 64 -37.13 10.50 22.79
C PHE A 64 -37.56 11.04 21.42
N ARG A 65 -38.51 11.98 21.33
CA ARG A 65 -38.95 12.51 20.03
C ARG A 65 -37.93 13.33 19.20
N PRO A 66 -36.85 13.95 19.74
CA PRO A 66 -35.89 14.66 18.88
C PRO A 66 -34.79 13.78 18.27
N LEU A 67 -34.64 12.51 18.69
CA LEU A 67 -33.49 11.66 18.32
C LEU A 67 -33.75 10.81 17.07
N GLU A 68 -34.96 10.27 16.86
CA GLU A 68 -35.28 9.50 15.65
C GLU A 68 -35.19 10.35 14.37
N GLN A 69 -35.67 11.60 14.41
CA GLN A 69 -35.52 12.53 13.29
C GLN A 69 -34.07 12.92 12.99
N ARG A 70 -33.16 12.89 13.98
CA ARG A 70 -31.72 13.12 13.76
C ARG A 70 -30.99 11.91 13.18
N PHE A 71 -31.38 10.69 13.56
CA PHE A 71 -30.76 9.46 13.04
C PHE A 71 -31.12 9.20 11.57
N VAL A 72 -32.37 9.45 11.17
CA VAL A 72 -32.79 9.34 9.75
C VAL A 72 -32.09 10.39 8.88
N CYS A 73 -31.78 11.57 9.44
CA CYS A 73 -30.98 12.58 8.76
C CYS A 73 -29.51 12.16 8.63
N SER A 74 -28.93 11.50 9.63
CA SER A 74 -27.51 11.10 9.66
C SER A 74 -27.12 10.13 8.53
N ASN A 75 -27.96 9.14 8.22
CA ASN A 75 -27.63 8.16 7.16
C ASN A 75 -27.61 8.77 5.76
N ASN A 76 -28.45 9.77 5.50
CA ASN A 76 -28.46 10.52 4.23
C ASN A 76 -27.39 11.64 4.20
N LEU A 77 -26.98 12.15 5.36
CA LEU A 77 -25.93 13.16 5.50
C LEU A 77 -24.52 12.57 5.35
N GLN A 78 -24.31 11.33 5.82
CA GLN A 78 -23.02 10.64 5.76
C GLN A 78 -22.60 10.28 4.32
N LYS A 79 -23.58 10.06 3.42
CA LYS A 79 -23.35 9.97 1.97
C LYS A 79 -23.10 11.33 1.29
N LYS A 80 -23.42 12.46 1.94
CA LYS A 80 -23.36 13.83 1.37
C LYS A 80 -22.25 14.74 1.91
N LEU A 81 -21.44 14.32 2.90
CA LEU A 81 -20.57 15.26 3.67
C LEU A 81 -19.05 15.07 3.61
N LEU A 82 -18.48 14.33 2.65
CA LEU A 82 -17.07 14.58 2.32
C LEU A 82 -17.00 15.70 1.27
N VAL A 83 -17.39 16.90 1.68
CA VAL A 83 -17.14 18.12 0.90
C VAL A 83 -15.67 18.47 1.09
N TYR A 84 -14.84 17.92 0.20
CA TYR A 84 -13.42 18.26 0.13
C TYR A 84 -13.29 19.74 -0.20
N GLN A 85 -12.62 20.51 0.67
CA GLN A 85 -12.49 21.96 0.52
C GLN A 85 -11.55 22.35 -0.63
N ASN A 86 -10.59 21.49 -1.00
CA ASN A 86 -9.60 21.78 -2.03
C ASN A 86 -9.97 21.16 -3.38
N SER A 87 -9.49 21.80 -4.46
CA SER A 87 -9.56 21.25 -5.81
C SER A 87 -8.59 20.08 -5.96
N ARG A 88 -8.95 19.10 -6.81
CA ARG A 88 -8.13 17.89 -7.06
C ARG A 88 -6.65 18.19 -7.41
N PRO A 89 -6.31 19.11 -8.33
CA PRO A 89 -4.91 19.36 -8.66
C PRO A 89 -4.14 20.00 -7.49
N ARG A 90 -4.80 20.85 -6.69
CA ARG A 90 -4.18 21.45 -5.50
C ARG A 90 -3.88 20.40 -4.43
N GLU A 91 -4.78 19.44 -4.22
CA GLU A 91 -4.52 18.28 -3.37
C GLU A 91 -3.30 17.49 -3.84
N VAL A 92 -3.21 17.20 -5.15
CA VAL A 92 -2.09 16.45 -5.74
C VAL A 92 -0.76 17.16 -5.54
N VAL A 93 -0.70 18.48 -5.74
CA VAL A 93 0.55 19.27 -5.56
C VAL A 93 1.00 19.28 -4.10
N ILE A 94 0.07 19.52 -3.16
CA ILE A 94 0.38 19.52 -1.72
C ILE A 94 0.87 18.14 -1.27
N LEU A 95 0.18 17.07 -1.68
CA LEU A 95 0.57 15.70 -1.39
C LEU A 95 1.92 15.35 -2.03
N GLY A 96 2.15 15.77 -3.28
CA GLY A 96 3.42 15.57 -3.98
C GLY A 96 4.60 16.24 -3.27
N GLN A 97 4.42 17.49 -2.82
CA GLN A 97 5.43 18.20 -2.03
C GLN A 97 5.70 17.49 -0.70
N ARG A 98 4.66 16.96 -0.04
CA ARG A 98 4.79 16.15 1.18
C ARG A 98 5.60 14.88 0.92
N PHE A 99 5.27 14.12 -0.13
CA PHE A 99 6.00 12.89 -0.48
C PHE A 99 7.45 13.15 -0.85
N CYS A 100 7.69 14.16 -1.68
CA CYS A 100 9.03 14.60 -2.05
C CYS A 100 9.85 14.94 -0.79
N SER A 101 9.30 15.77 0.10
CA SER A 101 9.94 16.12 1.37
C SER A 101 10.18 14.90 2.26
N ASN A 102 9.24 13.95 2.30
CA ASN A 102 9.37 12.72 3.08
C ASN A 102 10.54 11.85 2.58
N ILE A 103 10.67 11.70 1.26
CA ILE A 103 11.76 10.96 0.63
C ILE A 103 13.10 11.63 0.93
N PHE A 104 13.22 12.95 0.73
CA PHE A 104 14.46 13.68 0.97
C PHE A 104 14.86 13.75 2.46
N ARG A 105 13.89 13.82 3.37
CA ARG A 105 14.14 13.82 4.82
C ARG A 105 14.54 12.44 5.35
N THR A 106 14.01 11.37 4.76
CA THR A 106 14.33 9.99 5.17
C THR A 106 15.61 9.49 4.49
N LYS A 107 16.73 10.16 4.78
CA LYS A 107 18.04 9.89 4.16
C LYS A 107 18.49 8.44 4.33
N GLN A 108 18.20 7.83 5.49
CA GLN A 108 18.59 6.45 5.77
C GLN A 108 17.99 5.47 4.76
N LEU A 109 16.69 5.58 4.47
CA LEU A 109 16.02 4.69 3.52
C LEU A 109 16.56 4.89 2.10
N LEU A 110 16.75 6.14 1.68
CA LEU A 110 17.28 6.48 0.37
C LEU A 110 18.71 5.93 0.19
N VAL A 111 19.59 6.19 1.16
CA VAL A 111 20.99 5.73 1.12
C VAL A 111 21.06 4.22 1.07
N THR A 112 20.29 3.51 1.90
CA THR A 112 20.24 2.04 1.87
C THR A 112 19.80 1.52 0.50
N ARG A 113 18.77 2.12 -0.11
CA ARG A 113 18.30 1.73 -1.46
C ARG A 113 19.35 1.96 -2.54
N VAL A 114 20.06 3.09 -2.49
CA VAL A 114 21.13 3.41 -3.46
C VAL A 114 22.31 2.46 -3.31
N ILE A 115 22.76 2.21 -2.07
CA ILE A 115 23.86 1.27 -1.79
C ILE A 115 23.47 -0.14 -2.21
N GLN A 116 22.25 -0.58 -1.89
CA GLN A 116 21.72 -1.88 -2.27
C GLN A 116 21.66 -2.04 -3.80
N ALA A 117 21.17 -1.04 -4.53
CA ALA A 117 21.10 -1.07 -5.99
C ALA A 117 22.50 -1.14 -6.64
N LEU A 118 23.46 -0.34 -6.14
CA LEU A 118 24.84 -0.34 -6.61
C LEU A 118 25.55 -1.67 -6.32
N LEU A 119 25.47 -2.15 -5.08
CA LEU A 119 26.09 -3.43 -4.69
C LEU A 119 25.48 -4.60 -5.45
N ALA A 120 24.15 -4.64 -5.56
CA ALA A 120 23.47 -5.69 -6.31
C ALA A 120 23.86 -5.67 -7.79
N GLY A 121 23.90 -4.49 -8.40
CA GLY A 121 24.31 -4.34 -9.79
C GLY A 121 25.77 -4.75 -10.02
N PHE A 122 26.67 -4.38 -9.11
CA PHE A 122 28.07 -4.76 -9.18
C PHE A 122 28.28 -6.26 -9.00
N VAL A 123 27.66 -6.88 -7.98
CA VAL A 123 27.74 -8.32 -7.72
C VAL A 123 27.20 -9.09 -8.92
N LEU A 124 26.02 -8.71 -9.42
CA LEU A 124 25.43 -9.37 -10.57
C LEU A 124 26.30 -9.23 -11.82
N GLY A 125 26.81 -8.03 -12.10
CA GLY A 125 27.70 -7.79 -13.23
C GLY A 125 29.03 -8.56 -13.11
N SER A 126 29.54 -8.74 -11.89
CA SER A 126 30.79 -9.48 -11.64
C SER A 126 30.66 -10.99 -11.83
N ILE A 127 29.50 -11.57 -11.47
CA ILE A 127 29.23 -13.01 -11.65
C ILE A 127 29.14 -13.34 -13.14
N PHE A 128 28.47 -12.49 -13.91
CA PHE A 128 28.30 -12.63 -15.36
C PHE A 128 29.34 -11.82 -16.14
N PHE A 129 30.57 -11.74 -15.63
CA PHE A 129 31.61 -10.97 -16.27
C PHE A 129 32.02 -11.60 -17.61
N ASN A 130 32.01 -10.79 -18.68
CA ASN A 130 32.60 -11.14 -19.97
C ASN A 130 31.96 -12.35 -20.70
N VAL A 131 30.63 -12.49 -20.58
CA VAL A 131 29.85 -13.55 -21.26
C VAL A 131 29.97 -13.47 -22.79
N GLY A 132 30.22 -12.29 -23.37
CA GLY A 132 30.35 -12.10 -24.82
C GLY A 132 31.63 -12.64 -25.49
N ARG A 133 32.55 -13.32 -24.79
CA ARG A 133 33.80 -13.86 -25.38
C ARG A 133 33.86 -15.38 -25.50
N GLU A 134 32.86 -16.10 -25.01
CA GLU A 134 32.80 -17.57 -25.12
C GLU A 134 32.17 -18.04 -26.43
N LYS A 135 32.29 -19.35 -26.74
CA LYS A 135 31.70 -19.99 -27.93
C LYS A 135 30.22 -19.61 -28.05
N GLU A 136 29.77 -19.29 -29.26
CA GLU A 136 28.45 -18.69 -29.54
C GLU A 136 27.28 -19.41 -28.84
N SER A 137 27.27 -20.75 -28.82
CA SER A 137 26.17 -21.52 -28.18
C SER A 137 26.15 -21.42 -26.66
N ILE A 138 27.32 -21.38 -26.00
CA ILE A 138 27.44 -21.30 -24.54
C ILE A 138 27.19 -19.86 -24.08
N ALA A 139 27.67 -18.88 -24.86
CA ALA A 139 27.44 -17.47 -24.62
C ALA A 139 25.94 -17.15 -24.66
N GLN A 140 25.20 -17.64 -25.67
CA GLN A 140 23.76 -17.40 -25.78
C GLN A 140 22.97 -17.94 -24.58
N GLN A 141 23.26 -19.16 -24.14
CA GLN A 141 22.60 -19.77 -22.98
C GLN A 141 22.87 -18.99 -21.69
N THR A 142 24.11 -18.53 -21.52
CA THR A 142 24.54 -17.76 -20.34
C THR A 142 23.94 -16.35 -20.32
N GLN A 143 23.86 -15.66 -21.47
CA GLN A 143 23.21 -14.35 -21.59
C GLN A 143 21.71 -14.44 -21.30
N THR A 144 21.06 -15.49 -21.84
CA THR A 144 19.63 -15.73 -21.61
C THR A 144 19.35 -16.02 -20.12
N GLY A 145 20.20 -16.80 -19.47
CA GLY A 145 20.14 -17.03 -18.02
C GLY A 145 20.37 -15.76 -17.19
N PHE A 146 21.29 -14.90 -17.62
CA PHE A 146 21.53 -13.59 -17.01
C PHE A 146 20.27 -12.71 -17.05
N PHE A 147 19.60 -12.59 -18.20
CA PHE A 147 18.37 -11.80 -18.31
C PHE A 147 17.25 -12.34 -17.41
N ALA A 148 17.08 -13.67 -17.38
CA ALA A 148 16.10 -14.32 -16.52
C ALA A 148 16.38 -14.06 -15.02
N PHE A 149 17.65 -14.17 -14.61
CA PHE A 149 18.05 -13.91 -13.23
C PHE A 149 17.95 -12.43 -12.85
N ASN A 150 18.37 -11.52 -13.73
CA ASN A 150 18.26 -10.07 -13.55
C ASN A 150 16.80 -9.66 -13.30
N LEU A 151 15.89 -10.19 -14.12
CA LEU A 151 14.47 -9.92 -14.01
C LEU A 151 13.89 -10.45 -12.69
N THR A 152 14.22 -11.69 -12.31
CA THR A 152 13.78 -12.26 -11.02
C THR A 152 14.29 -11.44 -9.85
N PHE A 153 15.57 -11.05 -9.88
CA PHE A 153 16.18 -10.23 -8.85
C PHE A 153 15.45 -8.88 -8.71
N LEU A 154 15.19 -8.18 -9.81
CA LEU A 154 14.46 -6.91 -9.82
C LEU A 154 13.05 -7.06 -9.21
N LEU A 155 12.28 -8.07 -9.64
CA LEU A 155 10.93 -8.28 -9.11
C LEU A 155 10.93 -8.66 -7.63
N SER A 156 11.88 -9.49 -7.19
CA SER A 156 12.00 -9.89 -5.79
C SER A 156 12.45 -8.73 -4.89
N SER A 157 13.34 -7.86 -5.36
CA SER A 157 13.83 -6.71 -4.58
C SER A 157 12.71 -5.75 -4.15
N THR A 158 11.68 -5.61 -4.98
CA THR A 158 10.54 -4.73 -4.71
C THR A 158 9.65 -5.23 -3.55
N ILE A 159 9.71 -6.52 -3.20
CA ILE A 159 8.95 -7.10 -2.08
C ILE A 159 9.34 -6.43 -0.75
N GLU A 160 10.57 -5.98 -0.62
CA GLU A 160 11.05 -5.23 0.53
C GLU A 160 10.36 -3.86 0.71
N GLY A 161 9.68 -3.35 -0.32
CA GLY A 161 8.87 -2.13 -0.25
C GLY A 161 7.50 -2.35 0.39
N LEU A 162 7.04 -3.59 0.51
CA LEU A 162 5.73 -3.95 1.08
C LEU A 162 5.43 -3.33 2.46
N PRO A 163 6.32 -3.37 3.48
CA PRO A 163 6.00 -2.83 4.80
C PRO A 163 5.79 -1.32 4.79
N ILE A 164 6.49 -0.61 3.89
CA ILE A 164 6.34 0.84 3.72
C ILE A 164 4.92 1.15 3.21
N PHE A 165 4.47 0.43 2.18
CA PHE A 165 3.10 0.58 1.66
C PHE A 165 2.03 0.22 2.70
N LEU A 166 2.25 -0.80 3.53
CA LEU A 166 1.32 -1.16 4.61
C LEU A 166 1.20 -0.05 5.68
N GLN A 167 2.32 0.57 6.05
CA GLN A 167 2.34 1.69 6.98
C GLN A 167 1.64 2.92 6.40
N GLU A 168 1.93 3.26 5.14
CA GLU A 168 1.29 4.36 4.43
C GLU A 168 -0.23 4.18 4.29
N ARG A 169 -0.68 2.97 3.97
CA ARG A 169 -2.10 2.63 3.90
C ARG A 169 -2.84 2.96 5.21
N ARG A 170 -2.23 2.67 6.37
CA ARG A 170 -2.82 2.99 7.68
C ARG A 170 -3.02 4.49 7.85
N ILE A 171 -2.03 5.28 7.46
CA ILE A 171 -2.10 6.75 7.51
C ILE A 171 -3.19 7.26 6.57
N LEU A 172 -3.22 6.75 5.34
CA LEU A 172 -4.23 7.10 4.34
C LEU A 172 -5.66 6.84 4.84
N MET A 173 -5.93 5.70 5.47
CA MET A 173 -7.26 5.40 6.01
C MET A 173 -7.71 6.43 7.07
N ILE A 174 -6.79 6.88 7.91
CA ILE A 174 -7.07 7.89 8.94
C ILE A 174 -7.31 9.27 8.30
N GLU A 175 -6.46 9.67 7.34
CA GLU A 175 -6.59 10.97 6.67
C GLU A 175 -7.86 11.05 5.79
N THR A 176 -8.21 9.97 5.10
CA THR A 176 -9.43 9.88 4.30
C THR A 176 -10.69 9.83 5.17
N SER A 177 -10.68 9.13 6.32
CA SER A 177 -11.86 9.10 7.22
C SER A 177 -12.15 10.46 7.85
N ARG A 178 -11.15 11.34 7.96
CA ARG A 178 -11.29 12.75 8.37
C ARG A 178 -11.67 13.69 7.23
N GLY A 179 -11.75 13.20 5.99
CA GLY A 179 -12.07 14.02 4.82
C GLY A 179 -10.97 14.98 4.38
N ALA A 180 -9.70 14.69 4.68
CA ALA A 180 -8.58 15.59 4.38
C ALA A 180 -8.32 15.73 2.86
N TYR A 181 -8.37 14.61 2.12
CA TYR A 181 -8.14 14.56 0.68
C TYR A 181 -8.72 13.27 0.08
N LYS A 182 -8.91 13.25 -1.24
CA LYS A 182 -9.43 12.08 -1.98
C LYS A 182 -8.35 11.02 -2.19
N VAL A 183 -8.75 9.75 -2.14
CA VAL A 183 -7.84 8.62 -2.41
C VAL A 183 -7.22 8.70 -3.81
N SER A 184 -7.98 9.16 -4.82
CA SER A 184 -7.45 9.32 -6.18
C SER A 184 -6.34 10.37 -6.28
N SER A 185 -6.50 11.51 -5.59
CA SER A 185 -5.47 12.56 -5.50
C SER A 185 -4.18 12.02 -4.86
N TYR A 186 -4.30 11.19 -3.83
CA TYR A 186 -3.17 10.52 -3.19
C TYR A 186 -2.43 9.57 -4.12
N VAL A 187 -3.15 8.68 -4.81
CA VAL A 187 -2.53 7.70 -5.71
C VAL A 187 -1.80 8.40 -6.84
N ILE A 188 -2.39 9.44 -7.44
CA ILE A 188 -1.76 10.21 -8.53
C ILE A 188 -0.50 10.93 -8.02
N ALA A 189 -0.58 11.61 -6.86
CA ALA A 189 0.56 12.29 -6.28
C ALA A 189 1.70 11.32 -5.93
N ASN A 190 1.36 10.15 -5.38
CA ASN A 190 2.32 9.12 -5.06
C ASN A 190 3.03 8.61 -6.32
N THR A 191 2.27 8.21 -7.35
CA THR A 191 2.83 7.70 -8.60
C THR A 191 3.75 8.72 -9.27
N LEU A 192 3.37 10.01 -9.31
CA LEU A 192 4.18 11.05 -9.95
C LEU A 192 5.54 11.25 -9.27
N ILE A 193 5.61 11.12 -7.94
CA ILE A 193 6.85 11.31 -7.17
C ILE A 193 7.72 10.05 -7.19
N PHE A 194 7.12 8.85 -7.19
CA PHE A 194 7.86 7.60 -7.28
C PHE A 194 8.49 7.36 -8.65
N LEU A 195 7.90 7.90 -9.73
CA LEU A 195 8.36 7.77 -11.11
C LEU A 195 9.83 8.19 -11.33
N PRO A 196 10.24 9.44 -10.99
CA PRO A 196 11.63 9.88 -11.13
C PRO A 196 12.57 9.20 -10.12
N PHE A 197 12.07 8.85 -8.92
CA PHE A 197 12.87 8.17 -7.91
C PHE A 197 13.30 6.77 -8.39
N LEU A 198 12.35 6.00 -8.94
CA LEU A 198 12.63 4.68 -9.51
C LEU A 198 13.51 4.76 -10.75
N LEU A 199 13.42 5.84 -11.53
CA LEU A 199 14.30 6.08 -12.67
C LEU A 199 15.75 6.25 -12.24
N MET A 200 16.01 7.03 -11.17
CA MET A 200 17.35 7.20 -10.62
C MET A 200 17.94 5.88 -10.11
N VAL A 201 17.15 5.09 -9.37
CA VAL A 201 17.56 3.77 -8.88
C VAL A 201 17.82 2.80 -10.04
N CYS A 202 17.02 2.87 -11.10
CA CYS A 202 17.23 2.08 -12.31
C CYS A 202 18.61 2.36 -12.91
N PHE A 203 18.96 3.61 -13.18
CA PHE A 203 20.27 3.95 -13.74
C PHE A 203 21.42 3.50 -12.84
N LEU A 204 21.30 3.69 -11.52
CA LEU A 204 22.31 3.23 -10.55
C LEU A 204 22.54 1.71 -10.62
N PHE A 205 21.49 0.93 -10.87
CA PHE A 205 21.59 -0.53 -11.04
C PHE A 205 22.07 -0.93 -12.43
N THR A 206 21.57 -0.31 -13.50
CA THR A 206 21.85 -0.73 -14.88
C THR A 206 23.23 -0.32 -15.36
N THR A 207 23.78 0.82 -14.92
CA THR A 207 25.12 1.28 -15.31
C THR A 207 26.22 0.26 -14.99
N PRO A 208 26.39 -0.23 -13.74
CA PRO A 208 27.43 -1.23 -13.44
C PRO A 208 27.14 -2.57 -14.11
N VAL A 209 25.88 -3.02 -14.11
CA VAL A 209 25.49 -4.32 -14.70
C VAL A 209 25.81 -4.36 -16.19
N TYR A 210 25.39 -3.35 -16.95
CA TYR A 210 25.53 -3.35 -18.40
C TYR A 210 27.01 -3.33 -18.82
N TRP A 211 27.82 -2.52 -18.13
CA TRP A 211 29.23 -2.37 -18.47
C TRP A 211 30.09 -3.57 -18.05
N LEU A 212 29.77 -4.23 -16.93
CA LEU A 212 30.48 -5.42 -16.47
C LEU A 212 30.15 -6.66 -17.30
N VAL A 213 28.88 -6.84 -17.69
CA VAL A 213 28.46 -7.98 -18.53
C VAL A 213 28.99 -7.84 -19.96
N ARG A 214 29.32 -6.61 -20.40
CA ARG A 214 29.76 -6.26 -21.76
C ARG A 214 28.72 -6.68 -22.81
N LEU A 215 27.49 -6.21 -22.60
CA LEU A 215 26.44 -6.23 -23.61
C LEU A 215 26.82 -5.32 -24.79
N ARG A 216 25.97 -5.28 -25.82
CA ARG A 216 26.13 -4.42 -27.01
C ARG A 216 26.68 -3.02 -26.66
N ARG A 217 27.70 -2.54 -27.38
CA ARG A 217 28.39 -1.27 -27.04
C ARG A 217 27.66 0.01 -27.47
N ASP A 218 26.45 -0.12 -28.00
CA ASP A 218 25.69 1.00 -28.53
C ASP A 218 24.91 1.72 -27.42
N ILE A 219 24.89 3.05 -27.47
CA ILE A 219 24.18 3.90 -26.49
C ILE A 219 22.67 3.62 -26.54
N ASP A 220 22.13 3.36 -27.72
CA ASP A 220 20.72 3.05 -27.93
C ASP A 220 20.32 1.75 -27.22
N GLY A 221 21.19 0.73 -27.27
CA GLY A 221 20.98 -0.55 -26.60
C GLY A 221 21.01 -0.42 -25.07
N PHE A 222 21.88 0.45 -24.54
CA PHE A 222 21.94 0.75 -23.11
C PHE A 222 20.68 1.50 -22.64
N LEU A 223 20.23 2.50 -23.40
CA LEU A 223 19.04 3.28 -23.06
C LEU A 223 17.78 2.43 -23.12
N TYR A 224 17.65 1.58 -24.15
CA TYR A 224 16.54 0.65 -24.27
C TYR A 224 16.52 -0.35 -23.10
N PHE A 225 17.67 -0.95 -22.78
CA PHE A 225 17.79 -1.84 -21.62
C PHE A 225 17.38 -1.16 -20.31
N SER A 226 17.87 0.07 -20.08
CA SER A 226 17.53 0.84 -18.87
C SER A 226 16.06 1.23 -18.81
N LEU A 227 15.44 1.53 -19.94
CA LEU A 227 14.00 1.82 -20.02
C LEU A 227 13.18 0.58 -19.67
N VAL A 228 13.54 -0.59 -20.20
CA VAL A 228 12.86 -1.86 -19.88
C VAL A 228 12.99 -2.18 -18.39
N VAL A 229 14.18 -2.04 -17.80
CA VAL A 229 14.38 -2.23 -16.35
C VAL A 229 13.55 -1.24 -15.53
N TRP A 230 13.47 0.02 -15.95
CA TRP A 230 12.64 1.01 -15.27
C TRP A 230 11.14 0.66 -15.33
N MET A 231 10.65 0.20 -16.48
CA MET A 231 9.27 -0.28 -16.64
C MET A 231 8.99 -1.50 -15.76
N VAL A 232 9.94 -2.43 -15.64
CA VAL A 232 9.87 -3.58 -14.73
C VAL A 232 9.75 -3.14 -13.27
N LEU A 233 10.57 -2.17 -12.83
CA LEU A 233 10.50 -1.63 -11.48
C LEU A 233 9.16 -0.94 -11.20
N MET A 234 8.64 -0.18 -12.16
CA MET A 234 7.31 0.46 -12.05
C MET A 234 6.18 -0.57 -11.96
N MET A 235 6.24 -1.60 -12.81
CA MET A 235 5.28 -2.70 -12.82
C MET A 235 5.31 -3.48 -11.49
N SER A 236 6.51 -3.87 -11.04
CA SER A 236 6.72 -4.59 -9.78
C SER A 236 6.19 -3.79 -8.58
N ASN A 237 6.49 -2.48 -8.50
CA ASN A 237 5.99 -1.62 -7.43
C ASN A 237 4.47 -1.52 -7.44
N SER A 238 3.85 -1.46 -8.62
CA SER A 238 2.39 -1.40 -8.76
C SER A 238 1.72 -2.68 -8.27
N ILE A 239 2.33 -3.84 -8.50
CA ILE A 239 1.85 -5.13 -8.00
C ILE A 239 1.98 -5.18 -6.48
N VAL A 240 3.14 -4.82 -5.93
CA VAL A 240 3.35 -4.78 -4.48
C VAL A 240 2.36 -3.82 -3.82
N ALA A 241 2.11 -2.65 -4.41
CA ALA A 241 1.10 -1.70 -3.95
C ALA A 241 -0.32 -2.29 -3.99
N CYS A 242 -0.69 -2.99 -5.07
CA CYS A 242 -1.98 -3.67 -5.19
C CYS A 242 -2.17 -4.73 -4.10
N PHE A 243 -1.17 -5.59 -3.89
CA PHE A 243 -1.21 -6.61 -2.83
C PHE A 243 -1.19 -6.01 -1.43
N SER A 244 -0.51 -4.87 -1.22
CA SER A 244 -0.53 -4.16 0.07
C SER A 244 -1.94 -3.67 0.46
N ALA A 245 -2.79 -3.40 -0.52
CA ALA A 245 -4.18 -3.03 -0.29
C ALA A 245 -5.07 -4.23 0.08
N LEU A 246 -4.78 -5.41 -0.51
CA LEU A 246 -5.55 -6.65 -0.30
C LEU A 246 -5.20 -7.35 1.03
N VAL A 247 -3.96 -7.20 1.49
CA VAL A 247 -3.42 -8.00 2.60
C VAL A 247 -3.38 -7.17 3.90
N PRO A 248 -3.80 -7.73 5.06
CA PRO A 248 -3.69 -7.06 6.36
C PRO A 248 -2.30 -7.16 7.01
N ASN A 249 -1.54 -8.23 6.74
CA ASN A 249 -0.29 -8.56 7.42
C ASN A 249 0.90 -8.67 6.45
N PHE A 250 2.08 -8.18 6.87
CA PHE A 250 3.30 -8.25 6.08
C PHE A 250 3.68 -9.68 5.65
N ILE A 251 3.69 -10.62 6.60
CA ILE A 251 4.09 -12.03 6.36
C ILE A 251 3.22 -12.68 5.27
N MET A 252 1.90 -12.49 5.35
CA MET A 252 1.00 -13.06 4.35
C MET A 252 1.21 -12.42 2.96
N GLY A 253 1.49 -11.12 2.93
CA GLY A 253 1.70 -10.37 1.68
C GLY A 253 2.99 -10.76 0.99
N SER A 254 4.11 -10.84 1.72
CA SER A 254 5.39 -11.24 1.16
C SER A 254 5.35 -12.68 0.62
N SER A 255 4.70 -13.61 1.32
CA SER A 255 4.52 -14.98 0.85
C SER A 255 3.62 -15.08 -0.39
N LEU A 256 2.58 -14.25 -0.51
CA LEU A 256 1.73 -14.22 -1.71
C LEU A 256 2.48 -13.66 -2.92
N ILE A 257 3.16 -12.52 -2.75
CA ILE A 257 3.91 -11.88 -3.84
C ILE A 257 5.06 -12.79 -4.29
N SER A 258 5.80 -13.41 -3.36
CA SER A 258 6.88 -14.34 -3.70
C SER A 258 6.37 -15.57 -4.47
N ARG A 259 5.20 -16.11 -4.11
CA ARG A 259 4.57 -17.21 -4.86
C ARG A 259 4.16 -16.79 -6.26
N LEU A 260 3.63 -15.58 -6.42
CA LEU A 260 3.24 -15.05 -7.73
C LEU A 260 4.45 -14.77 -8.62
N VAL A 261 5.51 -14.17 -8.09
CA VAL A 261 6.77 -13.96 -8.82
C VAL A 261 7.35 -15.30 -9.26
N GLY A 262 7.41 -16.30 -8.37
CA GLY A 262 7.88 -17.65 -8.71
C GLY A 262 7.00 -18.34 -9.76
N ALA A 263 5.67 -18.21 -9.66
CA ALA A 263 4.75 -18.76 -10.65
C ALA A 263 4.95 -18.09 -12.03
N PHE A 264 5.00 -16.76 -12.10
CA PHE A 264 5.20 -16.05 -13.36
C PHE A 264 6.58 -16.31 -13.97
N PHE A 265 7.61 -16.56 -13.16
CA PHE A 265 8.93 -16.95 -13.64
C PHE A 265 8.92 -18.28 -14.42
N LEU A 266 8.11 -19.26 -14.01
CA LEU A 266 7.95 -20.51 -14.78
C LEU A 266 7.34 -20.29 -16.16
N PHE A 267 6.46 -19.28 -16.29
CA PHE A 267 5.78 -18.93 -17.55
C PHE A 267 6.51 -17.84 -18.37
N SER A 268 7.74 -17.48 -18.00
CA SER A 268 8.55 -16.40 -18.61
C SER A 268 9.09 -16.70 -20.02
N SER A 269 8.67 -17.79 -20.67
CA SER A 269 9.23 -18.33 -21.93
C SER A 269 10.67 -18.85 -21.83
N TYR A 270 11.36 -18.63 -20.71
CA TYR A 270 12.72 -19.12 -20.47
C TYR A 270 12.79 -20.65 -20.32
N PHE A 271 11.91 -21.24 -19.49
CA PHE A 271 11.92 -22.69 -19.22
C PHE A 271 11.16 -23.50 -20.28
N ILE A 272 10.01 -22.98 -20.73
CA ILE A 272 9.11 -23.68 -21.64
C ILE A 272 8.73 -22.70 -22.75
N SER A 273 9.08 -23.04 -23.99
CA SER A 273 8.63 -22.31 -25.17
C SER A 273 7.11 -22.42 -25.32
N LYS A 274 6.48 -21.36 -25.82
CA LYS A 274 5.02 -21.24 -26.02
C LYS A 274 4.41 -22.46 -26.74
N ASP A 275 5.11 -23.01 -27.73
CA ASP A 275 4.61 -24.10 -28.58
C ASP A 275 4.49 -25.44 -27.82
N LYS A 276 5.19 -25.57 -26.70
CA LYS A 276 5.16 -26.77 -25.85
C LYS A 276 4.21 -26.62 -24.66
N LEU A 277 3.56 -25.47 -24.48
CA LEU A 277 2.62 -25.26 -23.37
C LEU A 277 1.26 -25.91 -23.66
N PRO A 278 0.69 -26.67 -22.70
CA PRO A 278 -0.67 -27.18 -22.81
C PRO A 278 -1.68 -26.03 -22.98
N ARG A 279 -2.72 -26.25 -23.79
CA ARG A 279 -3.69 -25.20 -24.17
C ARG A 279 -4.33 -24.46 -22.99
N TYR A 280 -4.51 -25.16 -21.86
CA TYR A 280 -5.06 -24.61 -20.63
C TYR A 280 -4.15 -23.57 -19.94
N TRP A 281 -2.81 -23.69 -20.07
CA TRP A 281 -1.85 -22.81 -19.40
C TRP A 281 -1.40 -21.61 -20.26
N ILE A 282 -1.85 -21.54 -21.51
CA ILE A 282 -1.51 -20.44 -22.45
C ILE A 282 -1.91 -19.07 -21.89
N PHE A 283 -3.04 -18.98 -21.19
CA PHE A 283 -3.48 -17.73 -20.55
C PHE A 283 -2.45 -17.19 -19.55
N MET A 284 -1.86 -18.07 -18.74
CA MET A 284 -0.88 -17.69 -17.72
C MET A 284 0.41 -17.16 -18.33
N HIS A 285 0.77 -17.65 -19.52
CA HIS A 285 1.89 -17.13 -20.30
C HIS A 285 1.65 -15.70 -20.80
N TYR A 286 0.43 -15.35 -21.23
CA TYR A 286 0.10 -13.95 -21.56
C TYR A 286 -0.04 -13.05 -20.33
N LEU A 287 -0.45 -13.60 -19.19
CA LEU A 287 -0.52 -12.86 -17.93
C LEU A 287 0.85 -12.66 -17.27
N SER A 288 1.86 -13.45 -17.66
CA SER A 288 3.18 -13.41 -17.05
C SER A 288 3.86 -12.06 -17.27
N LEU A 289 4.15 -11.41 -16.15
CA LEU A 289 4.87 -10.15 -16.08
C LEU A 289 6.35 -10.32 -16.47
N PHE A 290 6.85 -11.55 -16.49
CA PHE A 290 8.23 -11.83 -16.91
C PHE A 290 8.39 -11.91 -18.42
N LYS A 291 7.33 -12.31 -19.14
CA LYS A 291 7.39 -12.56 -20.58
C LYS A 291 7.85 -11.33 -21.36
N TYR A 292 7.12 -10.23 -21.21
CA TYR A 292 7.36 -9.04 -22.02
C TYR A 292 8.73 -8.41 -21.81
N PRO A 293 9.21 -8.17 -20.56
CA PRO A 293 10.55 -7.63 -20.35
C PRO A 293 11.65 -8.57 -20.85
N PHE A 294 11.45 -9.88 -20.70
CA PHE A 294 12.41 -10.87 -21.18
C PHE A 294 12.52 -10.88 -22.72
N GLU A 295 11.39 -10.86 -23.43
CA GLU A 295 11.36 -10.72 -24.89
C GLU A 295 12.01 -9.40 -25.33
N CYS A 296 11.77 -8.29 -24.63
CA CYS A 296 12.42 -7.01 -24.90
C CYS A 296 13.95 -7.10 -24.75
N PHE A 297 14.47 -7.76 -23.70
CA PHE A 297 15.91 -7.95 -23.55
C PHE A 297 16.52 -8.79 -24.67
N MET A 298 15.82 -9.86 -25.09
CA MET A 298 16.26 -10.68 -26.21
C MET A 298 16.29 -9.89 -27.53
N ILE A 299 15.24 -9.11 -27.82
CA ILE A 299 15.18 -8.29 -29.04
C ILE A 299 16.28 -7.21 -29.04
N ASN A 300 16.57 -6.61 -27.88
CA ASN A 300 17.61 -5.59 -27.78
C ASN A 300 19.01 -6.14 -28.10
N GLU A 301 19.32 -7.35 -27.64
CA GLU A 301 20.65 -7.95 -27.83
C GLU A 301 20.78 -8.67 -29.17
N TYR A 302 19.74 -9.39 -29.61
CA TYR A 302 19.81 -10.24 -30.81
C TYR A 302 19.02 -9.72 -32.01
N GLY A 303 18.12 -8.75 -31.84
CA GLY A 303 17.23 -8.24 -32.90
C GLY A 303 17.83 -7.15 -33.79
N GLY A 304 19.15 -6.95 -33.75
CA GLY A 304 19.86 -5.94 -34.55
C GLY A 304 20.24 -6.39 -35.96
N GLU A 305 19.31 -7.01 -36.70
CA GLU A 305 19.38 -7.19 -38.16
C GLU A 305 18.56 -6.13 -38.89
#